data_AF-A0AB38MBT9-F1
#
_entry.id   AF-A0AB38MBT9-F1
#
_cell.length_a   1.000
_cell.length_b   1.000
_cell.length_c   1.000
_cell.angle_alpha   90.00
_cell.angle_beta   90.00
_cell.angle_gamma   90.00
#
_symmetry.space_group_name_H-M   'P 1'
#
loop_
_entity.id
_entity.type
_entity.pdbx_description
1 polymer ?
#
loop_
_entity_poly.entity_id
_entity_poly.type
_entity_poly.pdbx_seq_one_letter_code
_entity_poly.pdbx_strand_id
1 'polypeptide(L)'
;MESNGTGNAVSTQDIWTWVLRNPNTTTGFYTTQHAKSSSRAVTDFSINLQTSMGPITVPDVQLNGRQSKIVVTDYHFGKNTLLYSSVDILTYGLFGSKAVLVLYLEQDQVGEFAFSGNVSIKSYGNTNVTTSRVKTNGTASYTKLVYKQTAGKTALQLSNGVLMYLLEVTTAWKFWAPPTTSDPNVAPDEQIFAIGPYLVRNASVSSNVVSISGDNTNSTTLEVYVGDASVNTIVWNGEKLPTKQTAYGALTADLASIVDRKITIPTLSGWKVADSLPEAARDYDDSAWTVCNKTTTRAPVKPLSLPVLYSSDYGYYSGNKVYRGYFDGKNAASANVTAQGGSAAGWSAWLNGKLVGGAPGNASLLSTTAVLDFSKATLYDKDNVLTVVTDYTGHDQTSTGKGAANPRGLLGVTLKGSSNGTATFKQWKIQGNAGGSANIDPVRGPLNEGGLYGERLGWHLPGFSPSGTEWSTGSPAQGLNSSGINWYVTTFDLDIDSDLDVPIGLELSAPAGTVASIQIYLNGYQYGKFIPHIGPQTRFPFPPGVINNQGKNTLALSVWAETDAGAKLDTVSLFAYNVYQTSFNFAQDFSYLQPEWTSERLQYA
;
A
#
# COMPACT_ATOMS: atom_id res chain seq x y z
N MET A 1 -7.32 -6.61 -36.54
CA MET A 1 -8.53 -5.84 -36.18
C MET A 1 -9.42 -5.83 -37.41
N GLU A 2 -10.68 -6.27 -37.30
CA GLU A 2 -11.64 -6.36 -38.42
C GLU A 2 -12.46 -5.08 -38.57
N SER A 3 -13.05 -4.59 -37.46
CA SER A 3 -13.80 -3.32 -37.43
C SER A 3 -13.84 -2.76 -36.01
N ASN A 4 -14.14 -1.46 -35.87
CA ASN A 4 -14.50 -0.86 -34.60
C ASN A 4 -15.48 0.32 -34.79
N GLY A 5 -16.15 0.73 -33.72
CA GLY A 5 -16.99 1.93 -33.76
C GLY A 5 -18.23 1.86 -32.87
N THR A 6 -18.90 2.99 -32.73
CA THR A 6 -20.24 3.09 -32.16
C THR A 6 -21.26 2.37 -33.05
N GLY A 7 -22.12 1.55 -32.45
CA GLY A 7 -23.09 0.74 -33.20
C GLY A 7 -22.46 -0.36 -34.05
N ASN A 8 -21.15 -0.56 -33.98
CA ASN A 8 -20.46 -1.59 -34.75
C ASN A 8 -20.80 -2.98 -34.20
N ALA A 9 -21.32 -3.85 -35.07
CA ALA A 9 -21.74 -5.21 -34.75
C ALA A 9 -22.81 -5.32 -33.64
N VAL A 10 -23.51 -4.25 -33.29
CA VAL A 10 -24.53 -4.22 -32.21
C VAL A 10 -25.78 -3.45 -32.66
N SER A 11 -26.91 -3.63 -31.97
CA SER A 11 -28.19 -3.02 -32.35
C SER A 11 -28.40 -1.57 -31.91
N THR A 12 -27.46 -0.96 -31.18
CA THR A 12 -27.62 0.38 -30.60
C THR A 12 -26.37 1.24 -30.78
N GLN A 13 -26.56 2.55 -30.90
CA GLN A 13 -25.49 3.55 -30.91
C GLN A 13 -24.97 3.89 -29.51
N ASP A 14 -25.52 3.29 -28.45
CA ASP A 14 -25.03 3.50 -27.08
C ASP A 14 -23.77 2.68 -26.79
N ILE A 15 -23.46 1.70 -27.64
CA ILE A 15 -22.37 0.74 -27.45
C ILE A 15 -21.31 0.93 -28.52
N TRP A 16 -20.05 0.91 -28.08
CA TRP A 16 -18.86 0.83 -28.94
C TRP A 16 -18.31 -0.59 -28.89
N THR A 17 -17.96 -1.13 -30.05
CA THR A 17 -17.39 -2.48 -30.16
C THR A 17 -16.09 -2.48 -30.94
N TRP A 18 -15.08 -3.19 -30.46
CA TRP A 18 -13.92 -3.61 -31.26
C TRP A 18 -14.08 -5.08 -31.66
N VAL A 19 -13.92 -5.36 -32.95
CA VAL A 19 -13.94 -6.72 -33.51
C VAL A 19 -12.52 -7.12 -33.89
N LEU A 20 -12.00 -8.14 -33.21
CA LEU A 20 -10.67 -8.68 -33.39
C LEU A 20 -10.76 -10.14 -33.81
N ARG A 21 -9.78 -10.58 -34.61
CA ARG A 21 -9.69 -11.95 -35.11
C ARG A 21 -8.27 -12.44 -34.90
N ASN A 22 -8.13 -13.62 -34.30
CA ASN A 22 -6.85 -14.30 -34.23
C ASN A 22 -6.50 -14.85 -35.63
N PRO A 23 -5.37 -14.47 -36.24
CA PRO A 23 -5.02 -14.92 -37.58
C PRO A 23 -4.66 -16.40 -37.65
N ASN A 24 -4.31 -17.02 -36.52
CA ASN A 24 -3.90 -18.42 -36.45
C ASN A 24 -5.08 -19.34 -36.11
N THR A 25 -5.91 -18.94 -35.14
CA THR A 25 -7.00 -19.78 -34.62
C THR A 25 -8.38 -19.41 -35.15
N THR A 26 -8.49 -18.31 -35.91
CA THR A 26 -9.74 -17.70 -36.39
C THR A 26 -10.75 -17.32 -35.30
N THR A 27 -10.37 -17.39 -34.02
CA THR A 27 -11.20 -16.96 -32.89
C THR A 27 -11.50 -15.47 -32.99
N GLY A 28 -12.77 -15.12 -32.87
CA GLY A 28 -13.25 -13.75 -32.84
C GLY A 28 -13.41 -13.23 -31.41
N PHE A 29 -13.08 -11.95 -31.21
CA PHE A 29 -13.29 -11.23 -29.97
C PHE A 29 -14.01 -9.92 -30.26
N TYR A 30 -15.15 -9.72 -29.60
CA TYR A 30 -16.01 -8.56 -29.70
C TYR A 30 -16.00 -7.86 -28.34
N THR A 31 -15.08 -6.92 -28.16
CA THR A 31 -14.96 -6.15 -26.93
C THR A 31 -15.96 -5.00 -26.97
N THR A 32 -16.94 -5.03 -26.07
CA THR A 32 -18.06 -4.08 -25.99
C THR A 32 -17.91 -3.15 -24.79
N GLN A 33 -18.24 -1.87 -24.94
CA GLN A 33 -18.35 -0.90 -23.86
C GLN A 33 -19.41 0.15 -24.20
N HIS A 34 -19.87 0.96 -23.24
CA HIS A 34 -20.63 2.16 -23.60
C HIS A 34 -19.78 3.10 -24.47
N ALA A 35 -20.37 3.68 -25.51
CA ALA A 35 -19.72 4.64 -26.40
C ALA A 35 -19.18 5.87 -25.64
N LYS A 36 -19.89 6.27 -24.58
CA LYS A 36 -19.37 7.15 -23.53
C LYS A 36 -18.89 6.31 -22.35
N SER A 37 -17.57 6.12 -22.22
CA SER A 37 -16.97 5.27 -21.17
C SER A 37 -17.34 5.67 -19.74
N SER A 38 -17.70 6.92 -19.50
CA SER A 38 -18.16 7.39 -18.19
C SER A 38 -19.63 7.05 -17.87
N SER A 39 -20.37 6.47 -18.82
CA SER A 39 -21.79 6.16 -18.69
C SER A 39 -22.07 5.29 -17.47
N ARG A 40 -23.23 5.51 -16.85
CA ARG A 40 -23.76 4.68 -15.77
C ARG A 40 -25.08 3.99 -16.15
N ALA A 41 -25.50 4.11 -17.41
CA ALA A 41 -26.73 3.50 -17.89
C ALA A 41 -26.62 1.98 -17.91
N VAL A 42 -27.75 1.31 -17.69
CA VAL A 42 -27.94 -0.09 -18.05
C VAL A 42 -28.46 -0.11 -19.48
N THR A 43 -27.80 -0.86 -20.37
CA THR A 43 -28.12 -0.88 -21.80
C THR A 43 -28.22 -2.32 -22.27
N ASP A 44 -29.41 -2.71 -22.71
CA ASP A 44 -29.67 -3.97 -23.41
C ASP A 44 -29.51 -3.78 -24.93
N PHE A 45 -28.90 -4.76 -25.59
CA PHE A 45 -28.67 -4.76 -27.03
C PHE A 45 -28.53 -6.18 -27.56
N SER A 46 -28.66 -6.34 -28.88
CA SER A 46 -28.22 -7.55 -29.56
C SER A 46 -26.86 -7.33 -30.21
N ILE A 47 -26.07 -8.40 -30.31
CA ILE A 47 -24.76 -8.41 -30.95
C ILE A 47 -24.76 -9.36 -32.15
N ASN A 48 -24.18 -8.91 -33.26
CA ASN A 48 -24.09 -9.62 -34.53
C ASN A 48 -22.70 -10.22 -34.69
N LEU A 49 -22.62 -11.54 -34.59
CA LEU A 49 -21.41 -12.33 -34.53
C LEU A 49 -21.14 -13.03 -35.86
N GLN A 50 -19.87 -13.09 -36.25
CA GLN A 50 -19.40 -13.91 -37.37
C GLN A 50 -18.77 -15.18 -36.80
N THR A 51 -19.34 -16.33 -37.18
CA THR A 51 -18.92 -17.66 -36.69
C THR A 51 -18.58 -18.57 -37.87
N SER A 52 -17.92 -19.70 -37.60
CA SER A 52 -17.67 -20.75 -38.59
C SER A 52 -18.95 -21.37 -39.18
N MET A 53 -20.11 -21.18 -38.54
CA MET A 53 -21.43 -21.61 -39.02
C MET A 53 -22.25 -20.46 -39.66
N GLY A 54 -21.63 -19.32 -39.93
CA GLY A 54 -22.24 -18.14 -40.51
C GLY A 54 -22.59 -17.05 -39.49
N PRO A 55 -23.27 -15.98 -39.92
CA PRO A 55 -23.68 -14.89 -39.04
C PRO A 55 -24.72 -15.34 -38.02
N ILE A 56 -24.56 -14.95 -36.75
CA ILE A 56 -25.49 -15.23 -35.65
C ILE A 56 -25.76 -13.92 -34.91
N THR A 57 -27.03 -13.63 -34.64
CA THR A 57 -27.42 -12.52 -33.75
C THR A 57 -27.76 -13.08 -32.38
N VAL A 58 -27.05 -12.62 -31.35
CA VAL A 58 -27.31 -12.96 -29.95
C VAL A 58 -28.11 -11.82 -29.31
N PRO A 59 -29.36 -12.06 -28.87
CA PRO A 59 -30.18 -11.05 -28.21
C PRO A 59 -29.79 -10.89 -26.72
N ASP A 60 -30.41 -9.90 -26.07
CA ASP A 60 -30.42 -9.73 -24.60
C ASP A 60 -29.02 -9.63 -23.94
N VAL A 61 -28.03 -9.11 -24.67
CA VAL A 61 -26.75 -8.74 -24.09
C VAL A 61 -26.92 -7.42 -23.33
N GLN A 62 -26.46 -7.39 -22.09
CA GLN A 62 -26.59 -6.21 -21.23
C GLN A 62 -25.21 -5.69 -20.81
N LEU A 63 -25.03 -4.36 -20.85
CA LEU A 63 -23.98 -3.68 -20.09
C LEU A 63 -24.59 -2.82 -18.98
N ASN A 64 -24.20 -3.11 -17.74
CA ASN A 64 -24.38 -2.20 -16.61
C ASN A 64 -23.49 -0.97 -16.76
N GLY A 65 -23.77 0.06 -15.95
CA GLY A 65 -22.97 1.28 -15.94
C GLY A 65 -21.49 1.01 -15.70
N ARG A 66 -20.63 1.43 -16.64
CA ARG A 66 -19.17 1.17 -16.62
C ARG A 66 -18.79 -0.31 -16.70
N GLN A 67 -19.65 -1.14 -17.26
CA GLN A 67 -19.33 -2.53 -17.61
C GLN A 67 -18.78 -2.59 -19.05
N SER A 68 -17.91 -3.56 -19.28
CA SER A 68 -17.47 -4.01 -20.61
C SER A 68 -17.54 -5.54 -20.63
N LYS A 69 -17.77 -6.13 -21.82
CA LYS A 69 -17.78 -7.58 -22.03
C LYS A 69 -16.95 -7.94 -23.26
N ILE A 70 -16.33 -9.11 -23.24
CA ILE A 70 -15.63 -9.72 -24.38
C ILE A 70 -16.45 -10.90 -24.88
N VAL A 71 -17.29 -10.65 -25.88
CA VAL A 71 -18.06 -11.69 -26.56
C VAL A 71 -17.14 -12.42 -27.54
N VAL A 72 -17.19 -13.76 -27.58
CA VAL A 72 -16.27 -14.56 -28.40
C VAL A 72 -16.98 -15.36 -29.47
N THR A 73 -16.27 -15.67 -30.57
CA THR A 73 -16.68 -16.65 -31.58
C THR A 73 -15.55 -17.61 -31.91
N ASP A 74 -15.88 -18.87 -32.21
CA ASP A 74 -14.93 -19.92 -32.57
C ASP A 74 -13.73 -19.98 -31.59
N TYR A 75 -14.03 -19.95 -30.29
CA TYR A 75 -13.03 -19.96 -29.22
C TYR A 75 -12.57 -21.39 -28.95
N HIS A 76 -11.29 -21.66 -29.19
CA HIS A 76 -10.70 -22.99 -29.05
C HIS A 76 -10.13 -23.20 -27.64
N PHE A 77 -10.42 -24.35 -27.04
CA PHE A 77 -9.90 -24.76 -25.73
C PHE A 77 -9.67 -26.27 -25.71
N GLY A 78 -8.39 -26.66 -25.69
CA GLY A 78 -7.99 -28.04 -25.99
C GLY A 78 -8.49 -28.47 -27.37
N LYS A 79 -9.21 -29.59 -27.43
CA LYS A 79 -9.82 -30.12 -28.66
C LYS A 79 -11.24 -29.60 -28.96
N ASN A 80 -11.76 -28.69 -28.12
CA ASN A 80 -13.14 -28.21 -28.20
C ASN A 80 -13.18 -26.79 -28.74
N THR A 81 -14.31 -26.45 -29.36
CA THR A 81 -14.59 -25.10 -29.85
C THR A 81 -15.94 -24.62 -29.31
N LEU A 82 -15.93 -23.47 -28.64
CA LEU A 82 -17.13 -22.73 -28.29
C LEU A 82 -17.52 -21.90 -29.52
N LEU A 83 -18.66 -22.21 -30.14
CA LEU A 83 -19.09 -21.57 -31.39
C LEU A 83 -19.25 -20.06 -31.18
N TYR A 84 -19.91 -19.69 -30.09
CA TYR A 84 -19.93 -18.32 -29.57
C TYR A 84 -20.30 -18.29 -28.08
N SER A 85 -20.02 -17.17 -27.42
CA SER A 85 -20.52 -16.87 -26.08
C SER A 85 -20.66 -15.37 -25.86
N SER A 86 -21.85 -14.92 -25.44
CA SER A 86 -22.08 -13.56 -24.92
C SER A 86 -21.63 -13.39 -23.47
N VAL A 87 -21.27 -14.50 -22.83
CA VAL A 87 -20.76 -14.57 -21.46
C VAL A 87 -19.25 -14.53 -21.47
N ASP A 88 -18.66 -13.78 -20.52
CA ASP A 88 -17.22 -13.67 -20.39
C ASP A 88 -16.60 -15.01 -19.96
N ILE A 89 -15.47 -15.36 -20.55
CA ILE A 89 -14.67 -16.53 -20.17
C ILE A 89 -13.69 -16.10 -19.08
N LEU A 90 -13.72 -16.78 -17.94
CA LEU A 90 -12.72 -16.60 -16.88
C LEU A 90 -11.41 -17.33 -17.24
N THR A 91 -11.52 -18.64 -17.48
CA THR A 91 -10.39 -19.51 -17.82
C THR A 91 -10.89 -20.85 -18.38
N TYR A 92 -9.97 -21.67 -18.86
CA TYR A 92 -10.20 -23.10 -19.11
C TYR A 92 -9.00 -23.94 -18.64
N GLY A 93 -9.26 -25.22 -18.40
CA GLY A 93 -8.25 -26.19 -17.98
C GLY A 93 -8.48 -27.55 -18.62
N LEU A 94 -7.41 -28.33 -18.75
CA LEU A 94 -7.41 -29.64 -19.41
C LEU A 94 -7.06 -30.71 -18.37
N PHE A 95 -8.02 -31.54 -18.02
CA PHE A 95 -7.91 -32.51 -16.93
C PHE A 95 -8.07 -33.93 -17.48
N GLY A 96 -6.95 -34.51 -17.89
CA GLY A 96 -6.93 -35.78 -18.62
C GLY A 96 -7.78 -35.70 -19.88
N SER A 97 -8.86 -36.47 -19.95
CA SER A 97 -9.76 -36.47 -21.11
C SER A 97 -10.82 -35.36 -21.09
N LYS A 98 -10.98 -34.62 -19.99
CA LYS A 98 -12.03 -33.61 -19.81
C LYS A 98 -11.46 -32.21 -19.97
N ALA A 99 -12.14 -31.38 -20.76
CA ALA A 99 -11.90 -29.94 -20.77
C ALA A 99 -12.92 -29.25 -19.86
N VAL A 100 -12.45 -28.33 -19.02
CA VAL A 100 -13.30 -27.54 -18.13
C VAL A 100 -13.24 -26.08 -18.58
N LEU A 101 -14.40 -25.49 -18.85
CA LEU A 101 -14.52 -24.08 -19.24
C LEU A 101 -15.27 -23.29 -18.17
N VAL A 102 -14.71 -22.17 -17.73
CA VAL A 102 -15.28 -21.35 -16.65
C VAL A 102 -15.78 -20.04 -17.25
N LEU A 103 -17.08 -19.82 -17.13
CA LEU A 103 -17.77 -18.61 -17.57
C LEU A 103 -18.24 -17.81 -16.36
N TYR A 104 -18.32 -16.50 -16.49
CA TYR A 104 -18.90 -15.65 -15.45
C TYR A 104 -19.83 -14.59 -16.00
N LEU A 105 -20.88 -14.29 -15.24
CA LEU A 105 -21.91 -13.32 -15.59
C LEU A 105 -22.40 -12.59 -14.33
N GLU A 106 -22.82 -11.33 -14.47
CA GLU A 106 -23.44 -10.61 -13.35
C GLU A 106 -24.76 -11.31 -12.98
N GLN A 107 -25.12 -11.30 -11.69
CA GLN A 107 -26.42 -11.80 -11.26
C GLN A 107 -27.52 -11.11 -12.07
N ASP A 108 -28.55 -11.87 -12.42
CA ASP A 108 -29.72 -11.45 -13.18
C ASP A 108 -29.52 -11.10 -14.66
N GLN A 109 -28.28 -11.07 -15.16
CA GLN A 109 -28.04 -10.95 -16.60
C GLN A 109 -28.34 -12.27 -17.33
N VAL A 110 -28.71 -12.16 -18.60
CA VAL A 110 -28.95 -13.30 -19.50
C VAL A 110 -27.67 -13.62 -20.27
N GLY A 111 -27.28 -14.90 -20.25
CA GLY A 111 -26.14 -15.43 -20.97
C GLY A 111 -26.58 -16.41 -22.05
N GLU A 112 -25.96 -16.32 -23.22
CA GLU A 112 -26.17 -17.24 -24.32
C GLU A 112 -24.82 -17.72 -24.90
N PHE A 113 -24.67 -19.02 -25.08
CA PHE A 113 -23.51 -19.63 -25.71
C PHE A 113 -23.90 -20.89 -26.46
N ALA A 114 -23.02 -21.37 -27.36
CA ALA A 114 -23.35 -22.52 -28.19
C ALA A 114 -22.15 -23.43 -28.52
N PHE A 115 -22.49 -24.70 -28.79
CA PHE A 115 -21.58 -25.71 -29.32
C PHE A 115 -22.15 -26.29 -30.61
N SER A 116 -21.28 -26.59 -31.58
CA SER A 116 -21.70 -27.29 -32.80
C SER A 116 -22.24 -28.69 -32.49
N GLY A 117 -23.18 -29.16 -33.31
CA GLY A 117 -23.84 -30.45 -33.16
C GLY A 117 -24.99 -30.46 -32.16
N ASN A 118 -25.34 -31.67 -31.70
CA ASN A 118 -26.37 -31.91 -30.70
C ASN A 118 -25.70 -32.20 -29.35
N VAL A 119 -25.89 -31.32 -28.37
CA VAL A 119 -25.26 -31.42 -27.04
C VAL A 119 -26.33 -31.36 -25.95
N SER A 120 -26.58 -32.49 -25.29
CA SER A 120 -27.37 -32.51 -24.05
C SER A 120 -26.55 -32.10 -22.83
N ILE A 121 -27.23 -31.58 -21.79
CA ILE A 121 -26.62 -31.15 -20.53
C ILE A 121 -27.19 -31.90 -19.33
N LYS A 122 -26.37 -32.04 -18.29
CA LYS A 122 -26.81 -32.26 -16.90
C LYS A 122 -26.37 -31.05 -16.08
N SER A 123 -27.30 -30.44 -15.36
CA SER A 123 -27.05 -29.24 -14.55
C SER A 123 -26.95 -29.60 -13.06
N TYR A 124 -25.99 -29.00 -12.36
CA TYR A 124 -25.76 -29.13 -10.93
C TYR A 124 -25.65 -27.74 -10.32
N GLY A 125 -26.77 -27.20 -9.84
CA GLY A 125 -26.87 -25.86 -9.28
C GLY A 125 -28.27 -25.28 -9.43
N ASN A 126 -28.42 -24.01 -9.08
CA ASN A 126 -29.73 -23.34 -9.07
C ASN A 126 -30.05 -22.61 -10.39
N THR A 127 -29.07 -22.51 -11.29
CA THR A 127 -29.27 -21.84 -12.58
C THR A 127 -30.02 -22.77 -13.53
N ASN A 128 -31.20 -22.35 -13.95
CA ASN A 128 -31.97 -23.05 -14.99
C ASN A 128 -31.41 -22.70 -16.36
N VAL A 129 -30.82 -23.70 -17.02
CA VAL A 129 -30.25 -23.57 -18.37
C VAL A 129 -31.17 -24.26 -19.36
N THR A 130 -31.64 -23.49 -20.33
CA THR A 130 -32.46 -24.00 -21.43
C THR A 130 -31.56 -24.38 -22.59
N THR A 131 -31.91 -25.46 -23.31
CA THR A 131 -31.16 -25.90 -24.50
C THR A 131 -32.09 -25.96 -25.70
N SER A 132 -31.60 -25.52 -26.86
CA SER A 132 -32.34 -25.59 -28.12
C SER A 132 -31.40 -25.93 -29.27
N ARG A 133 -31.84 -26.81 -30.16
CA ARG A 133 -31.08 -27.18 -31.35
C ARG A 133 -31.46 -26.27 -32.51
N VAL A 134 -30.49 -25.58 -33.08
CA VAL A 134 -30.68 -24.68 -34.22
C VAL A 134 -30.05 -25.31 -35.46
N LYS A 135 -30.83 -25.39 -36.54
CA LYS A 135 -30.34 -25.82 -37.85
C LYS A 135 -29.79 -24.60 -38.60
N THR A 136 -28.63 -24.75 -39.22
CA THR A 136 -28.07 -23.75 -40.13
C THR A 136 -28.31 -24.19 -41.58
N ASN A 137 -27.93 -23.38 -42.56
CA ASN A 137 -28.05 -23.75 -43.96
C ASN A 137 -27.33 -25.10 -44.23
N GLY A 138 -28.02 -26.03 -44.88
CA GLY A 138 -27.54 -27.39 -45.13
C GLY A 138 -27.88 -28.38 -44.01
N THR A 139 -26.97 -29.32 -43.71
CA THR A 139 -27.16 -30.39 -42.72
C THR A 139 -26.54 -30.07 -41.34
N ALA A 140 -25.85 -28.94 -41.22
CA ALA A 140 -25.18 -28.54 -39.98
C ALA A 140 -26.19 -28.00 -38.94
N SER A 141 -25.85 -28.18 -37.66
CA SER A 141 -26.66 -27.67 -36.54
C SER A 141 -25.75 -27.32 -35.37
N TYR A 142 -26.20 -26.45 -34.49
CA TYR A 142 -25.59 -26.20 -33.19
C TYR A 142 -26.62 -26.31 -32.06
N THR A 143 -26.13 -26.50 -30.85
CA THR A 143 -26.94 -26.46 -29.64
C THR A 143 -26.67 -25.16 -28.89
N LYS A 144 -27.73 -24.39 -28.72
CA LYS A 144 -27.76 -23.10 -28.03
C LYS A 144 -28.18 -23.32 -26.59
N LEU A 145 -27.45 -22.70 -25.66
CA LEU A 145 -27.71 -22.71 -24.23
C LEU A 145 -28.00 -21.29 -23.77
N VAL A 146 -29.15 -21.09 -23.12
CA VAL A 146 -29.58 -19.77 -22.60
C VAL A 146 -29.93 -19.91 -21.13
N TYR A 147 -29.47 -18.96 -20.32
CA TYR A 147 -29.75 -18.92 -18.90
C TYR A 147 -29.76 -17.49 -18.36
N LYS A 148 -30.45 -17.29 -17.23
CA LYS A 148 -30.33 -16.08 -16.42
C LYS A 148 -29.43 -16.41 -15.22
N GLN A 149 -28.34 -15.66 -15.02
CA GLN A 149 -27.39 -15.98 -13.96
C GLN A 149 -28.06 -15.81 -12.59
N THR A 150 -28.03 -16.87 -11.79
CA THR A 150 -28.44 -16.84 -10.39
C THR A 150 -27.21 -16.61 -9.51
N ALA A 151 -27.44 -16.24 -8.25
CA ALA A 151 -26.35 -16.14 -7.28
C ALA A 151 -25.57 -17.46 -7.15
N GLY A 152 -24.27 -17.38 -6.92
CA GLY A 152 -23.40 -18.54 -6.72
C GLY A 152 -22.89 -19.18 -8.02
N LYS A 153 -22.92 -20.51 -8.06
CA LYS A 153 -22.34 -21.34 -9.12
C LYS A 153 -23.29 -22.43 -9.58
N THR A 154 -23.25 -22.71 -10.88
CA THR A 154 -23.84 -23.91 -11.48
C THR A 154 -22.82 -24.64 -12.34
N ALA A 155 -22.67 -25.95 -12.15
CA ALA A 155 -21.83 -26.79 -13.01
C ALA A 155 -22.68 -27.50 -14.07
N LEU A 156 -22.23 -27.51 -15.32
CA LEU A 156 -22.90 -28.21 -16.43
C LEU A 156 -21.99 -29.30 -17.00
N GLN A 157 -22.47 -30.53 -17.01
CA GLN A 157 -21.81 -31.62 -17.71
C GLN A 157 -22.45 -31.83 -19.07
N LEU A 158 -21.69 -31.58 -20.13
CA LEU A 158 -22.16 -31.69 -21.51
C LEU A 158 -21.85 -33.09 -22.06
N SER A 159 -22.72 -33.59 -22.93
CA SER A 159 -22.56 -34.89 -23.61
C SER A 159 -21.35 -34.97 -24.56
N ASN A 160 -20.79 -33.83 -24.96
CA ASN A 160 -19.54 -33.76 -25.73
C ASN A 160 -18.27 -33.89 -24.87
N GLY A 161 -18.42 -34.09 -23.54
CA GLY A 161 -17.31 -34.29 -22.61
C GLY A 161 -16.77 -33.02 -21.94
N VAL A 162 -17.33 -31.85 -22.26
CA VAL A 162 -16.99 -30.59 -21.59
C VAL A 162 -17.71 -30.49 -20.25
N LEU A 163 -16.98 -30.08 -19.21
CA LEU A 163 -17.57 -29.58 -17.96
C LEU A 163 -17.52 -28.06 -17.99
N MET A 164 -18.60 -27.40 -17.61
CA MET A 164 -18.63 -25.94 -17.52
C MET A 164 -18.97 -25.49 -16.11
N TYR A 165 -18.37 -24.39 -15.69
CA TYR A 165 -18.78 -23.65 -14.51
C TYR A 165 -19.39 -22.32 -14.94
N LEU A 166 -20.65 -22.08 -14.53
CA LEU A 166 -21.33 -20.79 -14.67
C LEU A 166 -21.28 -20.08 -13.33
N LEU A 167 -20.49 -19.02 -13.24
CA LEU A 167 -20.24 -18.28 -12.01
C LEU A 167 -20.95 -16.93 -12.03
N GLU A 168 -21.60 -16.58 -10.92
CA GLU A 168 -21.87 -15.18 -10.63
C GLU A 168 -20.55 -14.42 -10.42
N VAL A 169 -20.46 -13.15 -10.81
CA VAL A 169 -19.25 -12.31 -10.65
C VAL A 169 -18.63 -12.39 -9.25
N THR A 170 -19.43 -12.30 -8.19
CA THR A 170 -18.91 -12.38 -6.80
C THR A 170 -18.35 -13.75 -6.43
N THR A 171 -18.84 -14.81 -7.09
CA THR A 171 -18.29 -16.17 -6.96
C THR A 171 -17.03 -16.33 -7.80
N ALA A 172 -16.99 -15.73 -8.99
CA ALA A 172 -15.80 -15.70 -9.84
C ALA A 172 -14.63 -14.97 -9.18
N TRP A 173 -14.88 -13.94 -8.34
CA TRP A 173 -13.83 -13.30 -7.51
C TRP A 173 -13.15 -14.26 -6.52
N LYS A 174 -13.79 -15.38 -6.20
CA LYS A 174 -13.26 -16.42 -5.30
C LYS A 174 -12.89 -17.70 -6.04
N PHE A 175 -12.78 -17.63 -7.36
CA PHE A 175 -12.27 -18.72 -8.20
C PHE A 175 -10.76 -18.56 -8.34
N TRP A 176 -10.05 -19.68 -8.23
CA TRP A 176 -8.61 -19.77 -8.32
C TRP A 176 -8.22 -20.91 -9.25
N ALA A 177 -7.16 -20.71 -10.02
CA ALA A 177 -6.54 -21.75 -10.83
C ALA A 177 -5.06 -21.89 -10.45
N PRO A 178 -4.73 -22.37 -9.23
CA PRO A 178 -3.34 -22.47 -8.80
C PRO A 178 -2.59 -23.51 -9.66
N PRO A 179 -1.34 -23.22 -10.02
CA PRO A 179 -0.53 -24.17 -10.75
C PRO A 179 -0.19 -25.39 -9.89
N THR A 180 -0.02 -26.53 -10.56
CA THR A 180 0.55 -27.76 -9.99
C THR A 180 2.00 -27.97 -10.44
N THR A 181 2.57 -26.98 -11.12
CA THR A 181 3.95 -26.92 -11.60
C THR A 181 4.69 -25.72 -11.00
N SER A 182 6.02 -25.76 -11.00
CA SER A 182 6.86 -24.61 -10.67
C SER A 182 7.18 -23.72 -11.90
N ASP A 183 6.74 -24.10 -13.10
CA ASP A 183 6.91 -23.28 -14.30
C ASP A 183 6.00 -22.03 -14.21
N PRO A 184 6.55 -20.81 -14.38
CA PRO A 184 5.73 -19.60 -14.42
C PRO A 184 4.78 -19.53 -15.63
N ASN A 185 5.05 -20.27 -16.71
CA ASN A 185 4.20 -20.38 -17.90
C ASN A 185 3.25 -21.57 -17.78
N VAL A 186 2.30 -21.46 -16.86
CA VAL A 186 1.35 -22.54 -16.52
C VAL A 186 0.54 -22.95 -17.75
N ALA A 187 0.70 -24.21 -18.20
CA ALA A 187 -0.11 -24.77 -19.26
C ALA A 187 -1.53 -25.11 -18.75
N PRO A 188 -2.55 -25.20 -19.64
CA PRO A 188 -3.92 -25.49 -19.24
C PRO A 188 -4.11 -26.81 -18.47
N ASP A 189 -3.20 -27.77 -18.61
CA ASP A 189 -3.16 -29.07 -17.92
C ASP A 189 -2.27 -29.12 -16.67
N GLU A 190 -1.63 -28.00 -16.31
CA GLU A 190 -0.70 -27.91 -15.17
C GLU A 190 -1.28 -27.07 -14.02
N GLN A 191 -2.58 -27.19 -13.79
CA GLN A 191 -3.31 -26.44 -12.77
C GLN A 191 -4.49 -27.26 -12.24
N ILE A 192 -5.00 -26.88 -11.08
CA ILE A 192 -6.33 -27.31 -10.59
C ILE A 192 -7.26 -26.11 -10.52
N PHE A 193 -8.57 -26.34 -10.39
CA PHE A 193 -9.51 -25.26 -10.08
C PHE A 193 -9.96 -25.35 -8.64
N ALA A 194 -10.02 -24.20 -7.96
CA ALA A 194 -10.50 -24.08 -6.59
C ALA A 194 -11.48 -22.90 -6.46
N ILE A 195 -12.54 -23.06 -5.66
CA ILE A 195 -13.53 -22.01 -5.42
C ILE A 195 -13.82 -21.95 -3.92
N GLY A 196 -13.89 -20.73 -3.35
CA GLY A 196 -14.45 -20.51 -2.01
C GLY A 196 -13.58 -19.71 -1.05
N PRO A 197 -12.31 -20.07 -0.82
CA PRO A 197 -11.42 -19.37 0.11
C PRO A 197 -11.14 -17.92 -0.30
N TYR A 198 -10.62 -17.13 0.64
CA TYR A 198 -10.19 -15.75 0.38
C TYR A 198 -9.03 -15.68 -0.62
N LEU A 199 -8.08 -16.62 -0.51
CA LEU A 199 -6.94 -16.75 -1.42
C LEU A 199 -6.54 -18.22 -1.52
N VAL A 200 -6.13 -18.66 -2.72
CA VAL A 200 -5.41 -19.92 -2.91
C VAL A 200 -4.04 -19.60 -3.50
N ARG A 201 -2.97 -19.95 -2.79
CA ARG A 201 -1.58 -19.63 -3.15
C ARG A 201 -0.95 -20.69 -4.03
N ASN A 202 -1.07 -21.95 -3.65
CA ASN A 202 -0.48 -23.08 -4.37
C ASN A 202 -1.34 -24.33 -4.22
N ALA A 203 -1.10 -25.28 -5.11
CA ALA A 203 -1.65 -26.62 -5.03
C ALA A 203 -0.64 -27.66 -5.50
N SER A 204 -0.73 -28.86 -4.95
CA SER A 204 0.02 -30.03 -5.41
C SER A 204 -0.86 -31.26 -5.32
N VAL A 205 -0.71 -32.18 -6.28
CA VAL A 205 -1.45 -33.45 -6.30
C VAL A 205 -0.43 -34.57 -6.13
N SER A 206 -0.68 -35.45 -5.16
CA SER A 206 0.15 -36.64 -4.94
C SER A 206 -0.73 -37.81 -4.50
N SER A 207 -0.63 -38.92 -5.23
CA SER A 207 -1.44 -40.12 -4.99
C SER A 207 -2.94 -39.78 -4.94
N ASN A 208 -3.63 -40.03 -3.82
CA ASN A 208 -5.05 -39.74 -3.66
C ASN A 208 -5.35 -38.39 -2.97
N VAL A 209 -4.35 -37.52 -2.82
CA VAL A 209 -4.42 -36.27 -2.06
C VAL A 209 -4.16 -35.07 -2.95
N VAL A 210 -4.99 -34.03 -2.79
CA VAL A 210 -4.69 -32.67 -3.24
C VAL A 210 -4.38 -31.80 -2.03
N SER A 211 -3.16 -31.28 -1.98
CA SER A 211 -2.71 -30.33 -0.96
C SER A 211 -2.85 -28.93 -1.52
N ILE A 212 -3.49 -28.05 -0.75
CA ILE A 212 -3.78 -26.67 -1.13
C ILE A 212 -3.32 -25.79 0.02
N SER A 213 -2.59 -24.73 -0.31
CA SER A 213 -2.25 -23.69 0.65
C SER A 213 -2.89 -22.37 0.25
N GLY A 214 -3.37 -21.63 1.25
CA GLY A 214 -4.03 -20.36 1.02
C GLY A 214 -4.46 -19.68 2.29
N ASP A 215 -5.42 -18.77 2.13
CA ASP A 215 -5.88 -17.90 3.20
C ASP A 215 -7.40 -17.91 3.26
N ASN A 216 -7.94 -17.88 4.48
CA ASN A 216 -9.37 -17.87 4.71
C ASN A 216 -9.72 -17.06 5.96
N THR A 217 -10.94 -16.54 6.03
CA THR A 217 -11.41 -15.75 7.18
C THR A 217 -12.81 -16.15 7.62
N ASN A 218 -13.75 -16.20 6.68
CA ASN A 218 -15.14 -16.59 6.95
C ASN A 218 -15.35 -18.09 6.69
N SER A 219 -16.43 -18.64 7.24
CA SER A 219 -16.87 -19.97 6.84
C SER A 219 -17.16 -20.01 5.34
N THR A 220 -16.66 -21.04 4.66
CA THR A 220 -16.84 -21.21 3.22
C THR A 220 -16.69 -22.69 2.86
N THR A 221 -17.26 -23.11 1.73
CA THR A 221 -16.98 -24.41 1.16
C THR A 221 -15.87 -24.26 0.14
N LEU A 222 -14.75 -24.95 0.37
CA LEU A 222 -13.70 -25.14 -0.61
C LEU A 222 -14.14 -26.24 -1.57
N GLU A 223 -14.37 -25.89 -2.84
CA GLU A 223 -14.51 -26.86 -3.92
C GLU A 223 -13.25 -26.91 -4.77
N VAL A 224 -12.80 -28.12 -5.12
CA VAL A 224 -11.58 -28.37 -5.87
C VAL A 224 -11.86 -29.32 -7.04
N TYR A 225 -11.55 -28.90 -8.26
CA TYR A 225 -11.57 -29.77 -9.44
C TYR A 225 -10.15 -30.15 -9.84
N VAL A 226 -9.78 -31.40 -9.55
CA VAL A 226 -8.50 -32.02 -9.94
C VAL A 226 -8.62 -32.82 -11.23
N GLY A 227 -9.82 -33.33 -11.51
CA GLY A 227 -10.12 -34.17 -12.68
C GLY A 227 -9.45 -35.54 -12.72
N ASP A 228 -8.72 -35.91 -11.67
CA ASP A 228 -8.27 -37.28 -11.39
C ASP A 228 -9.22 -37.95 -10.37
N ALA A 229 -9.88 -39.04 -10.77
CA ALA A 229 -10.83 -39.75 -9.93
C ALA A 229 -10.18 -40.56 -8.79
N SER A 230 -8.86 -40.77 -8.84
CA SER A 230 -8.12 -41.40 -7.75
C SER A 230 -7.92 -40.46 -6.55
N VAL A 231 -8.02 -39.15 -6.77
CA VAL A 231 -7.89 -38.13 -5.73
C VAL A 231 -9.22 -37.96 -5.00
N ASN A 232 -9.20 -38.14 -3.68
CA ASN A 232 -10.39 -38.15 -2.84
C ASN A 232 -10.22 -37.43 -1.50
N THR A 233 -9.06 -36.82 -1.26
CA THR A 233 -8.73 -36.14 0.00
C THR A 233 -8.21 -34.74 -0.28
N ILE A 234 -8.80 -33.73 0.37
CA ILE A 234 -8.27 -32.37 0.44
C ILE A 234 -7.43 -32.22 1.70
N VAL A 235 -6.23 -31.66 1.56
CA VAL A 235 -5.41 -31.13 2.65
C VAL A 235 -5.32 -29.62 2.47
N TRP A 236 -5.77 -28.85 3.45
CA TRP A 236 -5.75 -27.38 3.46
C TRP A 236 -4.76 -26.88 4.51
N ASN A 237 -3.75 -26.11 4.11
CA ASN A 237 -2.72 -25.57 5.01
C ASN A 237 -2.07 -26.65 5.90
N GLY A 238 -1.87 -27.86 5.38
CA GLY A 238 -1.33 -29.01 6.11
C GLY A 238 -2.37 -29.86 6.85
N GLU A 239 -3.59 -29.36 7.03
CA GLU A 239 -4.66 -30.06 7.74
C GLU A 239 -5.54 -30.88 6.80
N LYS A 240 -5.72 -32.17 7.10
CA LYS A 240 -6.58 -33.07 6.33
C LYS A 240 -8.05 -32.77 6.62
N LEU A 241 -8.83 -32.48 5.58
CA LEU A 241 -10.24 -32.12 5.73
C LEU A 241 -11.18 -33.30 5.42
N PRO A 242 -12.34 -33.40 6.11
CA PRO A 242 -13.43 -34.27 5.71
C PRO A 242 -13.91 -33.91 4.29
N THR A 243 -13.56 -34.76 3.33
CA THR A 243 -13.74 -34.49 1.90
C THR A 243 -14.94 -35.26 1.35
N LYS A 244 -15.78 -34.59 0.57
CA LYS A 244 -16.89 -35.18 -0.19
C LYS A 244 -16.63 -35.01 -1.68
N GLN A 245 -17.28 -35.82 -2.51
CA GLN A 245 -17.22 -35.68 -3.96
C GLN A 245 -18.58 -35.26 -4.52
N THR A 246 -18.58 -34.27 -5.41
CA THR A 246 -19.79 -33.85 -6.14
C THR A 246 -20.13 -34.84 -7.25
N ALA A 247 -21.38 -34.81 -7.73
CA ALA A 247 -21.82 -35.67 -8.82
C ALA A 247 -21.08 -35.44 -10.15
N TYR A 248 -20.41 -34.30 -10.31
CA TYR A 248 -19.59 -33.97 -11.49
C TYR A 248 -18.07 -34.17 -11.26
N GLY A 249 -17.68 -34.68 -10.09
CA GLY A 249 -16.32 -35.14 -9.80
C GLY A 249 -15.41 -34.12 -9.13
N ALA A 250 -15.91 -32.96 -8.70
CA ALA A 250 -15.16 -32.04 -7.84
C ALA A 250 -15.13 -32.58 -6.41
N LEU A 251 -14.10 -32.21 -5.65
CA LEU A 251 -14.01 -32.46 -4.21
C LEU A 251 -14.52 -31.25 -3.45
N THR A 252 -15.17 -31.45 -2.31
CA THR A 252 -15.59 -30.36 -1.42
C THR A 252 -15.20 -30.64 0.01
N ALA A 253 -14.84 -29.58 0.72
CA ALA A 253 -14.61 -29.57 2.16
C ALA A 253 -15.05 -28.22 2.75
N ASP A 254 -15.49 -28.22 4.00
CA ASP A 254 -15.88 -26.99 4.69
C ASP A 254 -14.67 -26.39 5.42
N LEU A 255 -14.44 -25.10 5.21
CA LEU A 255 -13.47 -24.30 5.96
C LEU A 255 -14.20 -23.53 7.05
N ALA A 256 -13.72 -23.67 8.29
CA ALA A 256 -14.29 -22.96 9.43
C ALA A 256 -13.98 -21.46 9.36
N SER A 257 -14.88 -20.67 9.96
CA SER A 257 -14.62 -19.25 10.21
C SER A 257 -13.57 -19.10 11.31
N ILE A 258 -12.70 -18.11 11.19
CA ILE A 258 -11.69 -17.77 12.19
C ILE A 258 -11.93 -16.39 12.81
N VAL A 259 -13.03 -15.71 12.46
CA VAL A 259 -13.37 -14.38 12.99
C VAL A 259 -13.52 -14.33 14.51
N ASP A 260 -13.83 -15.46 15.15
CA ASP A 260 -13.97 -15.58 16.60
C ASP A 260 -12.63 -15.92 17.31
N ARG A 261 -11.54 -16.15 16.56
CA ARG A 261 -10.21 -16.34 17.15
C ARG A 261 -9.78 -15.04 17.80
N LYS A 262 -9.57 -15.09 19.12
CA LYS A 262 -9.17 -13.93 19.91
C LYS A 262 -7.72 -13.58 19.61
N ILE A 263 -7.47 -12.34 19.23
CA ILE A 263 -6.13 -11.76 19.14
C ILE A 263 -6.03 -10.67 20.19
N THR A 264 -4.97 -10.73 20.99
CA THR A 264 -4.72 -9.72 22.01
C THR A 264 -3.89 -8.60 21.42
N ILE A 265 -4.49 -7.42 21.27
CA ILE A 265 -3.77 -6.20 20.92
C ILE A 265 -3.41 -5.47 22.22
N PRO A 266 -2.12 -5.29 22.55
CA PRO A 266 -1.71 -4.70 23.81
C PRO A 266 -2.02 -3.20 23.84
N THR A 267 -2.32 -2.69 25.04
CA THR A 267 -2.38 -1.25 25.27
C THR A 267 -0.95 -0.70 25.38
N LEU A 268 -0.66 0.37 24.63
CA LEU A 268 0.62 1.05 24.68
C LEU A 268 0.75 1.84 25.99
N SER A 269 1.59 1.37 26.90
CA SER A 269 1.77 1.94 28.24
C SER A 269 3.26 2.02 28.62
N GLY A 270 3.60 2.46 29.84
CA GLY A 270 4.99 2.45 30.30
C GLY A 270 5.94 3.41 29.54
N TRP A 271 5.40 4.41 28.85
CA TRP A 271 6.16 5.36 28.05
C TRP A 271 7.24 6.11 28.87
N LYS A 272 8.41 6.24 28.25
CA LYS A 272 9.50 7.09 28.69
C LYS A 272 9.67 8.26 27.72
N VAL A 273 10.04 9.41 28.26
CA VAL A 273 10.21 10.65 27.49
C VAL A 273 11.54 11.32 27.82
N ALA A 274 12.19 11.86 26.80
CA ALA A 274 13.35 12.74 26.90
C ALA A 274 13.23 13.92 25.93
N ASP A 275 13.93 15.02 26.23
CA ASP A 275 14.12 16.13 25.29
C ASP A 275 14.97 15.65 24.10
N SER A 276 14.53 15.99 22.89
CA SER A 276 15.22 15.71 21.63
C SER A 276 15.50 16.98 20.83
N LEU A 277 15.50 18.14 21.50
CA LEU A 277 16.06 19.40 21.01
C LEU A 277 16.94 20.10 22.09
N PRO A 278 17.93 19.42 22.70
CA PRO A 278 18.87 20.09 23.61
C PRO A 278 19.62 21.23 22.91
N GLU A 279 19.69 21.21 21.58
CA GLU A 279 20.34 22.23 20.75
C GLU A 279 19.56 23.53 20.65
N ALA A 280 18.38 23.65 21.24
CA ALA A 280 17.77 24.96 21.45
C ALA A 280 18.54 25.78 22.50
N ALA A 281 19.20 25.12 23.45
CA ALA A 281 19.96 25.78 24.52
C ALA A 281 21.20 26.53 23.97
N ARG A 282 21.51 27.67 24.60
CA ARG A 282 22.64 28.51 24.18
C ARG A 282 23.98 27.81 24.41
N ASP A 283 24.10 27.13 25.54
CA ASP A 283 25.29 26.46 26.05
C ASP A 283 25.45 25.01 25.55
N TYR A 284 24.58 24.55 24.64
CA TYR A 284 24.76 23.28 23.95
C TYR A 284 26.10 23.26 23.19
N ASP A 285 26.88 22.20 23.39
CA ASP A 285 28.15 21.99 22.70
C ASP A 285 27.93 21.39 21.31
N ASP A 286 28.10 22.23 20.27
CA ASP A 286 28.05 21.82 18.87
C ASP A 286 29.43 21.82 18.21
N SER A 287 30.51 21.64 18.98
CA SER A 287 31.89 21.62 18.46
C SER A 287 32.13 20.54 17.41
N ALA A 288 31.42 19.41 17.50
CA ALA A 288 31.48 18.32 16.54
C ALA A 288 30.69 18.56 15.23
N TRP A 289 29.87 19.62 15.16
CA TRP A 289 28.95 19.82 14.04
C TRP A 289 29.65 20.34 12.79
N THR A 290 29.07 20.00 11.63
CA THR A 290 29.57 20.47 10.33
C THR A 290 29.43 21.99 10.23
N VAL A 291 30.56 22.68 10.02
CA VAL A 291 30.56 24.14 9.78
C VAL A 291 30.07 24.44 8.36
N CYS A 292 29.06 25.31 8.27
CA CYS A 292 28.56 25.83 7.02
C CYS A 292 29.44 26.98 6.52
N ASN A 293 30.43 26.69 5.67
CA ASN A 293 31.37 27.69 5.14
C ASN A 293 31.41 27.77 3.60
N LYS A 294 30.52 27.04 2.90
CA LYS A 294 30.49 27.04 1.44
C LYS A 294 29.93 28.36 0.92
N THR A 295 30.58 28.92 -0.11
CA THR A 295 30.14 30.16 -0.79
C THR A 295 29.48 29.90 -2.14
N THR A 296 29.50 28.65 -2.61
CA THR A 296 28.95 28.22 -3.89
C THR A 296 28.20 26.89 -3.73
N THR A 297 27.21 26.66 -4.59
CA THR A 297 26.41 25.42 -4.62
C THR A 297 26.28 24.88 -6.03
N ARG A 298 26.05 23.57 -6.16
CA ARG A 298 25.66 22.93 -7.43
C ARG A 298 24.15 22.85 -7.62
N ALA A 299 23.37 23.16 -6.58
CA ALA A 299 21.92 23.18 -6.66
C ALA A 299 21.44 24.24 -7.67
N PRO A 300 20.31 24.01 -8.34
CA PRO A 300 19.81 24.91 -9.39
C PRO A 300 19.19 26.19 -8.83
N VAL A 301 18.94 26.24 -7.52
CA VAL A 301 18.35 27.38 -6.82
C VAL A 301 19.48 28.23 -6.24
N LYS A 302 19.53 29.51 -6.59
CA LYS A 302 20.52 30.45 -6.05
C LYS A 302 20.25 30.71 -4.55
N PRO A 303 21.26 30.60 -3.66
CA PRO A 303 21.13 30.94 -2.25
C PRO A 303 20.68 32.39 -2.05
N LEU A 304 19.78 32.62 -1.10
CA LEU A 304 19.29 33.95 -0.75
C LEU A 304 20.24 34.69 0.21
N SER A 305 21.11 33.96 0.90
CA SER A 305 22.19 34.50 1.74
C SER A 305 23.43 33.60 1.66
N LEU A 306 24.57 34.11 2.14
CA LEU A 306 25.78 33.32 2.36
C LEU A 306 26.10 33.21 3.87
N PRO A 307 26.76 32.13 4.32
CA PRO A 307 27.18 30.94 3.55
C PRO A 307 25.98 30.12 3.03
N VAL A 308 26.22 29.19 2.10
CA VAL A 308 25.20 28.26 1.61
C VAL A 308 24.73 27.38 2.76
N LEU A 309 23.41 27.23 2.94
CA LEU A 309 22.79 26.44 4.01
C LEU A 309 21.99 25.23 3.50
N TYR A 310 22.25 24.79 2.28
CA TYR A 310 21.58 23.65 1.67
C TYR A 310 22.12 22.35 2.27
N SER A 311 21.27 21.51 2.83
CA SER A 311 21.70 20.32 3.60
C SER A 311 22.51 19.34 2.76
N SER A 312 22.11 19.13 1.49
CA SER A 312 22.77 18.20 0.57
C SER A 312 24.19 18.63 0.21
N ASP A 313 24.50 19.93 0.27
CA ASP A 313 25.87 20.40 0.08
C ASP A 313 26.78 19.98 1.24
N TYR A 314 26.22 19.64 2.41
CA TYR A 314 26.97 19.18 3.57
C TYR A 314 26.83 17.66 3.81
N GLY A 315 26.32 16.91 2.83
CA GLY A 315 26.21 15.45 2.90
C GLY A 315 24.99 14.94 3.68
N TYR A 316 24.00 15.80 3.94
CA TYR A 316 22.78 15.43 4.67
C TYR A 316 21.54 15.49 3.75
N TYR A 317 20.98 14.32 3.43
CA TYR A 317 20.00 14.15 2.34
C TYR A 317 18.55 13.85 2.78
N SER A 318 18.36 13.33 3.98
CA SER A 318 17.09 12.74 4.45
C SER A 318 16.71 13.19 5.86
N GLY A 319 15.41 13.26 6.15
CA GLY A 319 14.86 13.58 7.46
C GLY A 319 15.13 15.02 7.94
N ASN A 320 14.86 15.31 9.21
CA ASN A 320 15.01 16.65 9.79
C ASN A 320 16.46 17.16 9.75
N LYS A 321 16.64 18.48 9.81
CA LYS A 321 17.95 19.14 9.94
C LYS A 321 17.90 20.14 11.07
N VAL A 322 19.02 20.30 11.78
CA VAL A 322 19.18 21.32 12.79
C VAL A 322 20.32 22.23 12.40
N TYR A 323 20.07 23.53 12.40
CA TYR A 323 21.04 24.58 12.09
C TYR A 323 21.29 25.43 13.33
N ARG A 324 22.53 25.85 13.56
CA ARG A 324 22.89 26.80 14.62
C ARG A 324 23.65 27.98 14.03
N GLY A 325 23.07 29.17 14.12
CA GLY A 325 23.61 30.43 13.59
C GLY A 325 24.06 31.37 14.71
N TYR A 326 25.35 31.66 14.78
CA TYR A 326 25.96 32.44 15.85
C TYR A 326 26.11 33.91 15.50
N PHE A 327 25.85 34.81 16.44
CA PHE A 327 26.09 36.25 16.31
C PHE A 327 26.35 36.90 17.68
N ASP A 328 26.94 38.10 17.65
CA ASP A 328 27.23 38.87 18.86
C ASP A 328 26.31 40.09 19.00
N GLY A 329 26.26 40.62 20.21
CA GLY A 329 25.62 41.88 20.51
C GLY A 329 24.11 41.76 20.76
N LYS A 330 23.58 42.82 21.39
CA LYS A 330 22.17 42.95 21.78
C LYS A 330 21.35 43.78 20.79
N ASN A 331 21.94 44.12 19.64
CA ASN A 331 21.30 44.98 18.65
C ASN A 331 20.48 44.18 17.62
N ALA A 332 20.49 42.85 17.61
CA ALA A 332 19.62 42.08 16.70
C ALA A 332 18.14 42.23 17.10
N ALA A 333 17.26 42.51 16.14
CA ALA A 333 15.82 42.71 16.37
C ALA A 333 14.96 41.62 15.71
N SER A 334 15.41 41.05 14.60
CA SER A 334 14.69 40.01 13.87
C SER A 334 15.61 39.25 12.92
N ALA A 335 15.15 38.13 12.38
CA ALA A 335 15.77 37.46 11.25
C ALA A 335 14.73 37.09 10.20
N ASN A 336 15.01 37.33 8.92
CA ASN A 336 14.19 36.81 7.83
C ASN A 336 14.75 35.44 7.42
N VAL A 337 13.94 34.39 7.54
CA VAL A 337 14.33 33.01 7.22
C VAL A 337 13.45 32.49 6.10
N THR A 338 14.07 31.91 5.08
CA THR A 338 13.38 31.12 4.05
C THR A 338 13.90 29.69 4.11
N ALA A 339 13.00 28.72 4.29
CA ALA A 339 13.33 27.30 4.34
C ALA A 339 12.58 26.52 3.26
N GLN A 340 13.18 25.41 2.81
CA GLN A 340 12.64 24.50 1.81
C GLN A 340 12.82 23.06 2.28
N GLY A 341 11.74 22.41 2.70
CA GLY A 341 11.74 21.01 3.15
C GLY A 341 10.98 20.05 2.22
N GLY A 342 10.36 20.58 1.17
CA GLY A 342 9.35 19.90 0.35
C GLY A 342 7.94 20.35 0.74
N SER A 343 6.94 19.96 -0.05
CA SER A 343 5.53 20.25 0.27
C SER A 343 5.17 19.75 1.67
N ALA A 344 4.37 20.52 2.41
CA ALA A 344 3.95 20.27 3.80
C ALA A 344 5.04 20.33 4.88
N ALA A 345 6.32 20.49 4.53
CA ALA A 345 7.39 20.58 5.52
C ALA A 345 7.34 21.90 6.31
N GLY A 346 7.31 21.78 7.64
CA GLY A 346 7.41 22.90 8.57
C GLY A 346 8.86 23.25 8.96
N TRP A 347 9.01 24.33 9.72
CA TRP A 347 10.25 24.67 10.41
C TRP A 347 9.99 25.63 11.58
N SER A 348 10.83 25.56 12.59
CA SER A 348 10.73 26.36 13.83
C SER A 348 12.12 26.86 14.23
N ALA A 349 12.16 28.02 14.88
CA ALA A 349 13.40 28.65 15.29
C ALA A 349 13.37 29.12 16.75
N TRP A 350 14.46 28.86 17.46
CA TRP A 350 14.70 29.26 18.85
C TRP A 350 15.94 30.14 18.92
N LEU A 351 15.86 31.24 19.66
CA LEU A 351 16.98 32.12 19.97
C LEU A 351 17.34 31.95 21.44
N ASN A 352 18.53 31.41 21.72
CA ASN A 352 19.02 31.13 23.08
C ASN A 352 17.99 30.36 23.94
N GLY A 353 17.33 29.36 23.36
CA GLY A 353 16.32 28.53 24.02
C GLY A 353 14.88 29.04 23.94
N LYS A 354 14.62 30.25 23.44
CA LYS A 354 13.26 30.80 23.32
C LYS A 354 12.75 30.76 21.88
N LEU A 355 11.57 30.20 21.64
CA LEU A 355 10.92 30.23 20.33
C LEU A 355 10.72 31.68 19.86
N VAL A 356 11.18 31.96 18.64
CA VAL A 356 11.10 33.28 17.98
C VAL A 356 10.29 33.26 16.68
N GLY A 357 9.82 32.09 16.25
CA GLY A 357 8.91 31.93 15.12
C GLY A 357 9.21 30.69 14.27
N GLY A 358 8.60 30.64 13.10
CA GLY A 358 8.66 29.50 12.19
C GLY A 358 7.54 29.56 11.17
N ALA A 359 7.40 28.49 10.38
CA ALA A 359 6.23 28.26 9.55
C ALA A 359 5.81 26.79 9.65
N PRO A 360 4.53 26.49 9.93
CA PRO A 360 4.10 25.13 10.27
C PRO A 360 3.92 24.19 9.06
N GLY A 361 4.43 24.57 7.89
CA GLY A 361 4.26 23.84 6.64
C GLY A 361 2.95 24.15 5.91
N ASN A 362 2.96 23.89 4.61
CA ASN A 362 1.82 24.10 3.72
C ASN A 362 1.90 23.08 2.57
N ALA A 363 0.82 22.34 2.32
CA ALA A 363 0.80 21.28 1.31
C ALA A 363 1.04 21.78 -0.13
N SER A 364 0.77 23.06 -0.40
CA SER A 364 0.90 23.69 -1.72
C SER A 364 2.22 24.45 -1.92
N LEU A 365 3.06 24.59 -0.89
CA LEU A 365 4.30 25.36 -0.95
C LEU A 365 5.51 24.46 -0.67
N LEU A 366 6.49 24.49 -1.58
CA LEU A 366 7.77 23.78 -1.40
C LEU A 366 8.68 24.48 -0.39
N SER A 367 8.56 25.81 -0.30
CA SER A 367 9.35 26.66 0.59
C SER A 367 8.45 27.71 1.26
N THR A 368 8.79 28.06 2.49
CA THR A 368 8.07 29.10 3.26
C THR A 368 9.06 30.11 3.83
N THR A 369 8.59 31.33 4.07
CA THR A 369 9.38 32.43 4.62
C THR A 369 8.68 33.02 5.83
N ALA A 370 9.43 33.34 6.88
CA ALA A 370 8.92 34.09 8.02
C ALA A 370 9.98 35.07 8.56
N VAL A 371 9.49 36.18 9.10
CA VAL A 371 10.30 37.12 9.88
C VAL A 371 10.16 36.74 11.34
N LEU A 372 11.28 36.34 11.95
CA LEU A 372 11.37 35.95 13.35
C LEU A 372 11.37 37.18 14.25
N ASP A 373 10.63 37.11 15.36
CA ASP A 373 10.52 38.18 16.34
C ASP A 373 11.41 37.89 17.56
N PHE A 374 12.43 38.72 17.77
CA PHE A 374 13.37 38.56 18.88
C PHE A 374 12.96 39.34 20.13
N SER A 375 11.83 40.06 20.10
CA SER A 375 11.40 40.95 21.20
C SER A 375 11.25 40.24 22.55
N LYS A 376 10.94 38.93 22.53
CA LYS A 376 10.75 38.09 23.73
C LYS A 376 11.98 37.25 24.09
N ALA A 377 13.05 37.30 23.30
CA ALA A 377 14.26 36.54 23.54
C ALA A 377 15.28 37.38 24.33
N THR A 378 16.06 36.72 25.19
CA THR A 378 17.18 37.38 25.89
C THR A 378 18.42 37.35 24.99
N LEU A 379 18.97 38.53 24.71
CA LEU A 379 20.22 38.68 23.97
C LEU A 379 21.41 38.95 24.90
N TYR A 380 22.54 38.39 24.52
CA TYR A 380 23.83 38.48 25.20
C TYR A 380 24.82 39.28 24.37
N ASP A 381 25.92 39.69 24.96
CA ASP A 381 26.95 40.49 24.25
C ASP A 381 27.75 39.65 23.24
N LYS A 382 27.51 38.34 23.14
CA LYS A 382 28.42 37.22 23.43
C LYS A 382 27.69 35.93 23.05
N ASP A 383 27.95 35.37 21.87
CA ASP A 383 27.54 34.01 21.50
C ASP A 383 26.01 33.81 21.60
N ASN A 384 25.25 34.71 20.99
CA ASN A 384 23.84 34.43 20.74
C ASN A 384 23.74 33.36 19.64
N VAL A 385 22.80 32.43 19.79
CA VAL A 385 22.58 31.36 18.83
C VAL A 385 21.11 31.30 18.41
N LEU A 386 20.90 31.33 17.09
CA LEU A 386 19.63 31.01 16.46
C LEU A 386 19.66 29.55 16.01
N THR A 387 18.91 28.70 16.70
CA THR A 387 18.71 27.30 16.33
C THR A 387 17.48 27.20 15.42
N VAL A 388 17.63 26.60 14.24
CA VAL A 388 16.52 26.40 13.29
C VAL A 388 16.41 24.91 12.98
N VAL A 389 15.25 24.33 13.29
CA VAL A 389 14.91 22.96 12.90
C VAL A 389 14.08 23.02 11.63
N THR A 390 14.51 22.32 10.58
CA THR A 390 13.75 22.20 9.33
C THR A 390 13.25 20.79 9.16
N ASP A 391 11.98 20.69 8.78
CA ASP A 391 11.36 19.44 8.45
C ASP A 391 11.72 18.96 7.03
N TYR A 392 11.43 17.69 6.75
CA TYR A 392 11.71 17.04 5.46
C TYR A 392 10.59 16.11 5.04
N THR A 393 10.09 16.27 3.82
CA THR A 393 9.02 15.44 3.24
C THR A 393 9.44 14.74 1.95
N GLY A 394 10.75 14.58 1.74
CA GLY A 394 11.32 13.96 0.54
C GLY A 394 11.91 14.97 -0.45
N HIS A 395 12.64 14.47 -1.45
CA HIS A 395 13.02 15.25 -2.63
C HIS A 395 11.94 15.20 -3.70
N ASP A 396 11.90 16.21 -4.57
CA ASP A 396 10.92 16.28 -5.65
C ASP A 396 11.27 15.25 -6.74
N GLN A 397 10.25 14.71 -7.40
CA GLN A 397 10.45 13.83 -8.55
C GLN A 397 11.13 14.57 -9.72
N THR A 398 11.72 13.81 -10.64
CA THR A 398 12.33 14.36 -11.88
C THR A 398 11.32 14.89 -12.89
N SER A 399 10.02 14.61 -12.69
CA SER A 399 8.89 15.22 -13.41
C SER A 399 8.70 16.70 -13.05
N THR A 400 9.21 17.14 -11.91
CA THR A 400 9.36 18.56 -11.55
C THR A 400 10.65 19.08 -12.18
N GLY A 401 10.62 20.26 -12.82
CA GLY A 401 11.80 20.84 -13.45
C GLY A 401 12.98 20.96 -12.48
N LYS A 402 14.07 20.21 -12.74
CA LYS A 402 15.24 20.05 -11.85
C LYS A 402 14.88 19.57 -10.42
N GLY A 403 13.76 18.88 -10.25
CA GLY A 403 13.14 18.55 -8.97
C GLY A 403 14.05 17.78 -8.01
N ALA A 404 14.67 16.70 -8.47
CA ALA A 404 15.59 15.91 -7.64
C ALA A 404 16.82 16.72 -7.16
N ALA A 405 17.17 17.79 -7.87
CA ALA A 405 18.27 18.68 -7.52
C ALA A 405 17.84 19.88 -6.67
N ASN A 406 16.53 20.06 -6.42
CA ASN A 406 16.06 21.13 -5.56
C ASN A 406 16.63 20.97 -4.15
N PRO A 407 17.20 22.04 -3.57
CA PRO A 407 17.83 21.95 -2.26
C PRO A 407 16.81 21.63 -1.17
N ARG A 408 17.32 21.15 -0.05
CA ARG A 408 16.61 21.07 1.23
C ARG A 408 17.37 21.86 2.29
N GLY A 409 16.66 22.34 3.32
CA GLY A 409 17.24 23.15 4.38
C GLY A 409 16.90 24.64 4.25
N LEU A 410 17.84 25.52 4.58
CA LEU A 410 17.61 26.97 4.57
C LEU A 410 18.06 27.57 3.24
N LEU A 411 17.12 28.21 2.53
CA LEU A 411 17.42 28.94 1.30
C LEU A 411 18.21 30.23 1.58
N GLY A 412 17.93 30.84 2.74
CA GLY A 412 18.76 31.88 3.31
C GLY A 412 18.19 32.43 4.61
N VAL A 413 19.08 33.07 5.37
CA VAL A 413 18.77 33.72 6.65
C VAL A 413 19.48 35.07 6.70
N THR A 414 18.73 36.14 6.95
CA THR A 414 19.28 37.51 7.07
C THR A 414 18.91 38.10 8.42
N LEU A 415 19.92 38.44 9.22
CA LEU A 415 19.77 39.10 10.51
C LEU A 415 19.52 40.60 10.31
N LYS A 416 18.65 41.20 11.13
CA LYS A 416 18.37 42.64 11.11
C LYS A 416 18.63 43.24 12.48
N GLY A 417 19.35 44.35 12.51
CA GLY A 417 19.58 45.11 13.73
C GLY A 417 18.41 46.04 14.09
N SER A 418 18.39 46.53 15.33
CA SER A 418 17.54 47.60 15.81
C SER A 418 18.05 48.95 15.30
N SER A 419 17.13 49.84 14.90
CA SER A 419 17.37 51.27 14.65
C SER A 419 18.65 51.61 13.86
N ASN A 420 18.70 51.27 12.56
CA ASN A 420 19.85 51.46 11.65
C ASN A 420 21.15 50.71 12.00
N GLY A 421 21.15 49.85 13.04
CA GLY A 421 22.27 48.98 13.37
C GLY A 421 22.44 47.83 12.37
N THR A 422 23.69 47.48 12.05
CA THR A 422 24.01 46.25 11.31
C THR A 422 24.14 45.08 12.28
N ALA A 423 23.54 43.95 11.94
CA ALA A 423 23.69 42.68 12.65
C ALA A 423 23.97 41.59 11.63
N THR A 424 24.98 40.74 11.88
CA THR A 424 25.39 39.68 10.95
C THR A 424 25.69 38.40 11.71
N PHE A 425 25.43 37.26 11.08
CA PHE A 425 25.90 35.97 11.59
C PHE A 425 27.40 35.85 11.37
N LYS A 426 28.09 35.30 12.36
CA LYS A 426 29.52 34.99 12.32
C LYS A 426 29.80 33.60 11.77
N GLN A 427 28.93 32.65 12.09
CA GLN A 427 29.10 31.25 11.73
C GLN A 427 27.75 30.55 11.70
N TRP A 428 27.63 29.60 10.79
CA TRP A 428 26.55 28.62 10.79
C TRP A 428 27.14 27.23 10.94
N LYS A 429 26.43 26.36 11.65
CA LYS A 429 26.67 24.92 11.70
C LYS A 429 25.38 24.18 11.35
N ILE A 430 25.51 22.96 10.87
CA ILE A 430 24.40 22.06 10.54
C ILE A 430 24.68 20.66 11.06
N GLN A 431 23.63 20.03 11.55
CA GLN A 431 23.58 18.61 11.83
C GLN A 431 22.40 17.97 11.09
N GLY A 432 22.70 16.86 10.40
CA GLY A 432 21.71 15.94 9.83
C GLY A 432 21.81 14.58 10.51
N ASN A 433 21.50 13.51 9.76
CA ASN A 433 21.57 12.14 10.27
C ASN A 433 22.96 11.77 10.79
N ALA A 434 23.01 10.85 11.76
CA ALA A 434 24.25 10.34 12.30
C ALA A 434 25.11 9.70 11.19
N GLY A 435 26.42 9.97 11.23
CA GLY A 435 27.37 9.54 10.20
C GLY A 435 27.22 10.23 8.82
N GLY A 436 26.21 11.11 8.61
CA GLY A 436 25.97 11.78 7.33
C GLY A 436 25.91 10.80 6.16
N SER A 437 26.83 10.91 5.21
CA SER A 437 26.91 10.02 4.03
C SER A 437 27.46 8.61 4.31
N ALA A 438 27.91 8.31 5.53
CA ALA A 438 28.55 7.02 5.84
C ALA A 438 27.58 5.82 5.91
N ASN A 439 26.26 6.06 5.92
CA ASN A 439 25.20 5.04 6.00
C ASN A 439 25.46 3.99 7.11
N ILE A 440 25.51 4.45 8.36
CA ILE A 440 25.86 3.64 9.53
C ILE A 440 24.78 2.63 9.96
N ASP A 441 23.61 2.66 9.32
CA ASP A 441 22.58 1.62 9.42
C ASP A 441 22.23 1.11 8.00
N PRO A 442 23.06 0.23 7.41
CA PRO A 442 22.85 -0.22 6.03
C PRO A 442 21.63 -1.12 5.85
N VAL A 443 21.09 -1.70 6.93
CA VAL A 443 19.89 -2.56 6.87
C VAL A 443 18.63 -1.71 6.69
N ARG A 444 18.52 -0.60 7.43
CA ARG A 444 17.40 0.35 7.27
C ARG A 444 17.65 1.37 6.15
N GLY A 445 18.90 1.54 5.76
CA GLY A 445 19.33 2.34 4.62
C GLY A 445 19.44 3.84 4.92
N PRO A 446 19.93 4.63 3.94
CA PRO A 446 20.40 6.01 4.18
C PRO A 446 19.27 7.04 4.39
N LEU A 447 18.01 6.63 4.25
CA LEU A 447 16.85 7.53 4.32
C LEU A 447 16.02 7.35 5.60
N ASN A 448 16.32 6.34 6.42
CA ASN A 448 15.54 6.00 7.59
C ASN A 448 15.62 7.06 8.69
N GLU A 449 16.77 7.72 8.83
CA GLU A 449 17.05 8.63 9.93
C GLU A 449 17.18 10.08 9.45
N GLY A 450 16.60 11.00 10.21
CA GLY A 450 16.89 12.43 10.17
C GLY A 450 17.94 12.86 11.18
N GLY A 451 18.02 14.17 11.41
CA GLY A 451 19.01 14.81 12.27
C GLY A 451 18.51 15.22 13.65
N LEU A 452 17.36 14.75 14.14
CA LEU A 452 16.93 15.01 15.52
C LEU A 452 17.85 14.29 16.51
N TYR A 453 18.02 14.84 17.72
CA TYR A 453 18.91 14.27 18.73
C TYR A 453 18.64 12.78 19.02
N GLY A 454 17.36 12.41 19.20
CA GLY A 454 16.97 11.02 19.41
C GLY A 454 17.23 10.10 18.21
N GLU A 455 17.16 10.62 16.98
CA GLU A 455 17.57 9.87 15.78
C GLU A 455 19.09 9.63 15.83
N ARG A 456 19.89 10.68 16.06
CA ARG A 456 21.36 10.56 16.05
C ARG A 456 21.87 9.59 17.11
N LEU A 457 21.28 9.64 18.30
CA LEU A 457 21.60 8.71 19.39
C LEU A 457 20.97 7.32 19.23
N GLY A 458 20.15 7.09 18.22
CA GLY A 458 19.57 5.78 17.92
C GLY A 458 18.47 5.36 18.90
N TRP A 459 17.77 6.31 19.54
CA TRP A 459 16.71 6.01 20.52
C TRP A 459 15.48 5.30 19.92
N HIS A 460 15.37 5.24 18.59
CA HIS A 460 14.36 4.44 17.88
C HIS A 460 14.72 2.95 17.77
N LEU A 461 16.00 2.60 17.95
CA LEU A 461 16.50 1.26 17.64
C LEU A 461 16.06 0.22 18.68
N PRO A 462 15.87 -1.05 18.28
CA PRO A 462 15.76 -2.17 19.20
C PRO A 462 16.92 -2.20 20.21
N GLY A 463 16.68 -2.73 21.41
CA GLY A 463 17.72 -2.89 22.43
C GLY A 463 18.13 -1.62 23.16
N PHE A 464 17.75 -0.44 22.66
CA PHE A 464 17.91 0.81 23.40
C PHE A 464 17.08 0.78 24.68
N SER A 465 17.71 1.14 25.80
CA SER A 465 17.06 1.27 27.10
C SER A 465 16.92 2.76 27.44
N PRO A 466 15.70 3.32 27.55
CA PRO A 466 15.46 4.70 27.95
C PRO A 466 15.72 4.88 29.45
N SER A 467 16.99 4.88 29.82
CA SER A 467 17.52 4.98 31.17
C SER A 467 18.61 6.04 31.21
N GLY A 468 18.60 6.89 32.24
CA GLY A 468 19.51 8.03 32.35
C GLY A 468 18.84 9.17 33.09
N THR A 469 19.57 10.25 33.31
CA THR A 469 19.03 11.46 33.97
C THR A 469 18.15 12.29 33.05
N GLU A 470 18.31 12.12 31.74
CA GLU A 470 17.57 12.77 30.66
C GLU A 470 16.20 12.13 30.40
N TRP A 471 15.97 10.90 30.88
CA TRP A 471 14.73 10.17 30.69
C TRP A 471 13.83 10.26 31.92
N SER A 472 12.54 10.48 31.68
CA SER A 472 11.50 10.48 32.71
C SER A 472 10.28 9.67 32.27
N THR A 473 9.37 9.38 33.19
CA THR A 473 8.07 8.79 32.84
C THR A 473 7.18 9.88 32.28
N GLY A 474 6.64 9.67 31.08
CA GLY A 474 5.72 10.61 30.44
C GLY A 474 5.16 10.03 29.14
N SER A 475 3.95 10.44 28.76
CA SER A 475 3.25 9.88 27.60
C SER A 475 3.01 10.91 26.48
N PRO A 476 2.86 10.48 25.22
CA PRO A 476 2.47 11.37 24.13
C PRO A 476 1.12 12.05 24.34
N ALA A 477 0.25 11.48 25.20
CA ALA A 477 -1.03 12.07 25.57
C ALA A 477 -0.90 13.24 26.56
N GLN A 478 0.17 13.25 27.36
CA GLN A 478 0.55 14.44 28.12
C GLN A 478 1.22 15.48 27.21
N GLY A 479 2.07 15.01 26.28
CA GLY A 479 2.68 15.84 25.25
C GLY A 479 3.65 16.90 25.81
N LEU A 480 3.78 18.00 25.06
CA LEU A 480 4.46 19.23 25.47
C LEU A 480 3.44 20.34 25.71
N ASN A 481 3.71 21.23 26.66
CA ASN A 481 2.93 22.45 26.93
C ASN A 481 3.57 23.73 26.34
N SER A 482 4.66 23.56 25.60
CA SER A 482 5.43 24.62 24.94
C SER A 482 6.08 24.06 23.68
N SER A 483 6.71 24.92 22.89
CA SER A 483 7.42 24.49 21.69
C SER A 483 8.67 23.70 22.04
N GLY A 484 9.00 22.72 21.21
CA GLY A 484 10.14 21.83 21.41
C GLY A 484 9.91 20.49 20.73
N ILE A 485 10.83 19.54 20.99
CA ILE A 485 10.75 18.20 20.43
C ILE A 485 11.00 17.21 21.56
N ASN A 486 9.98 16.45 21.93
CA ASN A 486 10.15 15.33 22.85
C ASN A 486 10.21 14.02 22.08
N TRP A 487 11.00 13.09 22.61
CA TRP A 487 11.09 11.73 22.13
C TRP A 487 10.47 10.78 23.13
N TYR A 488 9.49 9.99 22.68
CA TYR A 488 8.77 9.03 23.50
C TYR A 488 9.14 7.61 23.07
N VAL A 489 9.42 6.72 24.02
CA VAL A 489 9.69 5.30 23.76
C VAL A 489 8.81 4.43 24.64
N THR A 490 8.24 3.37 24.06
CA THR A 490 7.60 2.28 24.78
C THR A 490 7.96 0.94 24.13
N THR A 491 7.70 -0.15 24.84
CA THR A 491 7.80 -1.51 24.31
C THR A 491 6.51 -2.27 24.57
N PHE A 492 6.16 -3.20 23.68
CA PHE A 492 5.03 -4.11 23.84
C PHE A 492 5.35 -5.47 23.23
N ASP A 493 4.66 -6.51 23.69
CA ASP A 493 4.81 -7.86 23.18
C ASP A 493 3.57 -8.27 22.37
N LEU A 494 3.79 -8.99 21.28
CA LEU A 494 2.74 -9.70 20.55
C LEU A 494 2.96 -11.20 20.67
N ASP A 495 1.87 -11.96 20.61
CA ASP A 495 1.87 -13.42 20.57
C ASP A 495 0.75 -13.87 19.63
N ILE A 496 0.90 -13.52 18.35
CA ILE A 496 -0.07 -13.88 17.31
C ILE A 496 0.20 -15.33 16.89
N ASP A 497 -0.85 -16.15 16.86
CA ASP A 497 -0.75 -17.55 16.43
C ASP A 497 -0.08 -17.67 15.04
N SER A 498 0.80 -18.66 14.88
CA SER A 498 1.66 -18.79 13.70
C SER A 498 0.93 -19.05 12.38
N ASP A 499 -0.33 -19.48 12.45
CA ASP A 499 -1.20 -19.72 11.30
C ASP A 499 -2.11 -18.53 10.96
N LEU A 500 -1.86 -17.36 11.57
CA LEU A 500 -2.62 -16.13 11.33
C LEU A 500 -1.79 -15.05 10.61
N ASP A 501 -2.42 -14.41 9.64
CA ASP A 501 -2.07 -13.07 9.16
C ASP A 501 -2.97 -12.05 9.83
N VAL A 502 -2.37 -11.15 10.62
CA VAL A 502 -3.06 -10.08 11.32
C VAL A 502 -2.34 -8.77 10.97
N PRO A 503 -2.79 -8.03 9.94
CA PRO A 503 -2.19 -6.75 9.63
C PRO A 503 -2.44 -5.78 10.79
N ILE A 504 -1.36 -5.33 11.45
CA ILE A 504 -1.40 -4.38 12.57
C ILE A 504 -1.04 -2.98 12.09
N GLY A 505 -1.65 -1.96 12.68
CA GLY A 505 -1.23 -0.56 12.49
C GLY A 505 -1.31 0.26 13.77
N LEU A 506 -0.73 1.46 13.71
CA LEU A 506 -0.86 2.50 14.72
C LEU A 506 -1.90 3.53 14.27
N GLU A 507 -2.87 3.83 15.13
CA GLU A 507 -3.80 4.94 14.98
C GLU A 507 -3.35 6.12 15.85
N LEU A 508 -3.25 7.30 15.22
CA LEU A 508 -2.91 8.56 15.86
C LEU A 508 -4.01 9.59 15.65
N SER A 509 -4.31 10.34 16.71
CA SER A 509 -5.11 11.56 16.63
C SER A 509 -4.57 12.63 17.57
N ALA A 510 -4.88 13.89 17.30
CA ALA A 510 -4.51 15.02 18.14
C ALA A 510 -5.70 15.98 18.28
N PRO A 511 -5.72 16.83 19.33
CA PRO A 511 -6.73 17.86 19.47
C PRO A 511 -6.81 18.76 18.23
N ALA A 512 -8.02 19.21 17.90
CA ALA A 512 -8.21 20.13 16.78
C ALA A 512 -7.35 21.41 16.96
N GLY A 513 -6.67 21.82 15.89
CA GLY A 513 -5.76 22.96 15.92
C GLY A 513 -4.36 22.67 16.48
N THR A 514 -4.04 21.41 16.82
CA THR A 514 -2.66 21.01 17.16
C THR A 514 -1.74 21.26 15.97
N VAL A 515 -0.68 22.04 16.19
CA VAL A 515 0.35 22.34 15.18
C VAL A 515 1.62 21.60 15.57
N ALA A 516 1.86 20.47 14.90
CA ALA A 516 2.95 19.57 15.24
C ALA A 516 3.39 18.72 14.04
N SER A 517 4.59 18.16 14.14
CA SER A 517 5.11 17.13 13.23
C SER A 517 5.55 15.92 14.06
N ILE A 518 4.99 14.74 13.77
CA ILE A 518 5.25 13.51 14.52
C ILE A 518 5.88 12.48 13.58
N GLN A 519 7.02 11.91 13.96
CA GLN A 519 7.59 10.74 13.27
C GLN A 519 7.34 9.47 14.08
N ILE A 520 7.04 8.38 13.39
CA ILE A 520 6.67 7.09 13.97
C ILE A 520 7.77 6.08 13.66
N TYR A 521 8.31 5.47 14.70
CA TYR A 521 9.37 4.48 14.58
C TYR A 521 8.94 3.15 15.20
N LEU A 522 8.98 2.06 14.43
CA LEU A 522 8.77 0.71 14.93
C LEU A 522 10.02 -0.13 14.69
N ASN A 523 10.60 -0.69 15.76
CA ASN A 523 11.82 -1.50 15.73
C ASN A 523 12.95 -0.84 14.91
N GLY A 524 13.09 0.48 15.08
CA GLY A 524 14.09 1.30 14.41
C GLY A 524 13.69 1.85 13.04
N TYR A 525 12.64 1.34 12.40
CA TYR A 525 12.19 1.81 11.09
C TYR A 525 11.24 3.01 11.22
N GLN A 526 11.54 4.12 10.54
CA GLN A 526 10.61 5.24 10.39
C GLN A 526 9.49 4.83 9.44
N TYR A 527 8.28 4.68 9.95
CA TYR A 527 7.16 4.06 9.24
C TYR A 527 5.94 4.97 9.08
N GLY A 528 6.10 6.25 9.41
CA GLY A 528 5.03 7.21 9.24
C GLY A 528 5.38 8.57 9.77
N LYS A 529 4.73 9.55 9.16
CA LYS A 529 4.78 10.93 9.60
C LYS A 529 3.37 11.48 9.71
N PHE A 530 3.03 11.97 10.89
CA PHE A 530 1.71 12.51 11.20
C PHE A 530 1.81 14.02 11.44
N ILE A 531 1.12 14.80 10.59
CA ILE A 531 1.06 16.26 10.65
C ILE A 531 -0.42 16.66 10.81
N PRO A 532 -0.95 16.74 12.04
CA PRO A 532 -2.40 16.81 12.30
C PRO A 532 -3.12 17.99 11.64
N HIS A 533 -2.46 19.14 11.48
CA HIS A 533 -3.03 20.33 10.84
C HIS A 533 -2.96 20.30 9.30
N ILE A 534 -2.35 19.27 8.70
CA ILE A 534 -2.26 19.09 7.23
C ILE A 534 -2.95 17.79 6.78
N GLY A 535 -2.65 16.65 7.42
CA GLY A 535 -3.27 15.35 7.13
C GLY A 535 -2.91 14.76 5.75
N PRO A 536 -3.69 13.79 5.25
CA PRO A 536 -4.90 13.20 5.86
C PRO A 536 -4.65 11.93 6.67
N GLN A 537 -3.44 11.37 6.64
CA GLN A 537 -3.19 10.03 7.18
C GLN A 537 -3.20 10.01 8.71
N THR A 538 -4.02 9.14 9.30
CA THR A 538 -4.13 8.91 10.76
C THR A 538 -3.84 7.46 11.17
N ARG A 539 -3.70 6.55 10.20
CA ARG A 539 -3.47 5.12 10.40
C ARG A 539 -2.25 4.68 9.62
N PHE A 540 -1.34 4.00 10.30
CA PHE A 540 -0.02 3.63 9.79
C PHE A 540 0.20 2.12 9.94
N PRO A 541 0.14 1.34 8.84
CA PRO A 541 0.30 -0.11 8.90
C PRO A 541 1.75 -0.51 9.16
N PHE A 542 1.97 -1.61 9.87
CA PHE A 542 3.28 -2.18 10.12
C PHE A 542 3.35 -3.60 9.55
N PRO A 543 4.14 -3.86 8.51
CA PRO A 543 4.25 -5.20 7.95
C PRO A 543 5.12 -6.12 8.84
N PRO A 544 4.83 -7.43 8.85
CA PRO A 544 5.72 -8.43 9.44
C PRO A 544 7.15 -8.29 8.91
N GLY A 545 8.12 -8.40 9.80
CA GLY A 545 9.52 -8.10 9.53
C GLY A 545 9.95 -6.75 10.08
N VAL A 546 9.07 -5.74 10.01
CA VAL A 546 9.21 -4.52 10.82
C VAL A 546 8.56 -4.72 12.18
N ILE A 547 7.31 -5.21 12.21
CA ILE A 547 6.69 -5.68 13.44
C ILE A 547 7.05 -7.13 13.71
N ASN A 548 7.32 -7.45 14.97
CA ASN A 548 7.47 -8.82 15.47
C ASN A 548 6.09 -9.30 15.92
N ASN A 549 5.47 -10.18 15.12
CA ASN A 549 4.15 -10.76 15.45
C ASN A 549 4.20 -11.71 16.66
N GLN A 550 5.38 -12.23 16.97
CA GLN A 550 5.68 -13.02 18.16
C GLN A 550 6.92 -12.44 18.84
N GLY A 551 6.75 -11.86 20.02
CA GLY A 551 7.81 -11.27 20.82
C GLY A 551 7.75 -9.74 20.92
N LYS A 552 8.89 -9.17 21.34
CA LYS A 552 9.01 -7.79 21.76
C LYS A 552 9.12 -6.84 20.58
N ASN A 553 8.46 -5.70 20.71
CA ASN A 553 8.53 -4.57 19.80
C ASN A 553 8.88 -3.28 20.57
N THR A 554 9.66 -2.41 19.95
CA THR A 554 9.97 -1.04 20.42
C THR A 554 9.26 -0.04 19.52
N LEU A 555 8.40 0.79 20.11
CA LEU A 555 7.75 1.91 19.43
C LEU A 555 8.32 3.22 19.97
N ALA A 556 8.77 4.07 19.06
CA ALA A 556 9.22 5.41 19.38
C ALA A 556 8.46 6.47 18.57
N LEU A 557 8.20 7.62 19.20
CA LEU A 557 7.57 8.77 18.57
C LEU A 557 8.42 10.02 18.85
N SER A 558 8.81 10.75 17.79
CA SER A 558 9.28 12.12 17.97
C SER A 558 8.09 13.06 17.85
N VAL A 559 7.77 13.83 18.88
CA VAL A 559 6.67 14.81 18.85
C VAL A 559 7.27 16.22 18.84
N TRP A 560 7.23 16.87 17.69
CA TRP A 560 7.66 18.25 17.53
C TRP A 560 6.45 19.18 17.68
N ALA A 561 6.39 19.90 18.81
CA ALA A 561 5.46 21.01 19.01
C ALA A 561 6.03 22.29 18.38
N GLU A 562 5.41 22.77 17.30
CA GLU A 562 5.96 23.88 16.49
C GLU A 562 5.59 25.26 17.05
N THR A 563 4.75 25.32 18.09
CA THR A 563 4.27 26.56 18.71
C THR A 563 4.30 26.48 20.24
N ASP A 564 4.31 27.63 20.90
CA ASP A 564 4.26 27.72 22.37
C ASP A 564 2.91 27.25 22.98
N ALA A 565 1.92 26.87 22.16
CA ALA A 565 0.73 26.17 22.64
C ALA A 565 1.01 24.70 23.04
N GLY A 566 2.18 24.17 22.64
CA GLY A 566 2.52 22.77 22.83
C GLY A 566 1.83 21.84 21.84
N ALA A 567 1.98 20.53 22.07
CA ALA A 567 1.34 19.49 21.27
C ALA A 567 1.16 18.22 22.11
N LYS A 568 0.02 17.56 21.94
CA LYS A 568 -0.28 16.27 22.56
C LYS A 568 -1.13 15.41 21.62
N LEU A 569 -1.18 14.11 21.87
CA LEU A 569 -1.98 13.16 21.10
C LEU A 569 -3.18 12.67 21.92
N ASP A 570 -4.37 12.63 21.31
CA ASP A 570 -5.56 12.08 21.95
C ASP A 570 -5.61 10.55 21.85
N THR A 571 -5.18 10.01 20.71
CA THR A 571 -5.12 8.57 20.44
C THR A 571 -3.71 8.17 20.06
N VAL A 572 -3.19 7.13 20.72
CA VAL A 572 -1.98 6.40 20.34
C VAL A 572 -2.25 4.92 20.63
N SER A 573 -2.78 4.20 19.65
CA SER A 573 -3.23 2.82 19.85
C SER A 573 -2.89 1.92 18.68
N LEU A 574 -2.51 0.68 18.99
CA LEU A 574 -2.43 -0.38 18.01
C LEU A 574 -3.85 -0.87 17.67
N PHE A 575 -4.03 -1.31 16.43
CA PHE A 575 -5.26 -1.97 16.00
C PHE A 575 -4.95 -3.02 14.93
N ALA A 576 -5.83 -4.02 14.81
CA ALA A 576 -5.81 -4.98 13.72
C ALA A 576 -6.76 -4.54 12.60
N TYR A 577 -6.30 -4.57 11.35
CA TYR A 577 -7.16 -4.27 10.19
C TYR A 577 -8.12 -5.42 9.88
N ASN A 578 -7.64 -6.65 10.02
CA ASN A 578 -8.42 -7.87 9.80
C ASN A 578 -7.65 -9.09 10.36
N VAL A 579 -8.24 -10.28 10.21
CA VAL A 579 -7.64 -11.56 10.58
C VAL A 579 -7.87 -12.57 9.46
N TYR A 580 -6.80 -13.26 9.06
CA TYR A 580 -6.85 -14.36 8.11
C TYR A 580 -6.12 -15.57 8.69
N GLN A 581 -6.71 -16.75 8.59
CA GLN A 581 -5.90 -17.97 8.59
C GLN A 581 -5.05 -17.94 7.32
N THR A 582 -3.79 -18.33 7.43
CA THR A 582 -2.85 -18.31 6.32
C THR A 582 -1.93 -19.53 6.34
N SER A 583 -1.38 -19.84 5.18
CA SER A 583 -0.28 -20.81 5.04
C SER A 583 1.10 -20.16 5.04
N PHE A 584 1.16 -18.83 5.02
CA PHE A 584 2.44 -18.11 5.02
C PHE A 584 2.95 -17.92 6.46
N ASN A 585 4.23 -18.19 6.69
CA ASN A 585 4.82 -18.07 8.02
C ASN A 585 5.15 -16.60 8.37
N PHE A 586 4.16 -15.84 8.85
CA PHE A 586 4.37 -14.47 9.34
C PHE A 586 5.02 -14.40 10.73
N ALA A 587 5.19 -15.54 11.41
CA ALA A 587 5.86 -15.65 12.70
C ALA A 587 7.35 -16.03 12.58
N GLN A 588 7.92 -16.04 11.38
CA GLN A 588 9.33 -16.34 11.18
C GLN A 588 10.25 -15.30 11.85
N ASP A 589 11.49 -15.69 12.14
CA ASP A 589 12.49 -14.80 12.72
C ASP A 589 12.95 -13.76 11.70
N PHE A 590 12.70 -12.49 12.03
CA PHE A 590 13.10 -11.33 11.23
C PHE A 590 14.18 -10.48 11.91
N SER A 591 14.83 -10.98 12.97
CA SER A 591 15.85 -10.24 13.74
C SER A 591 16.99 -9.70 12.88
N TYR A 592 17.34 -10.39 11.78
CA TYR A 592 18.35 -9.92 10.83
C TYR A 592 17.99 -8.60 10.11
N LEU A 593 16.70 -8.23 10.08
CA LEU A 593 16.22 -6.95 9.57
C LEU A 593 16.24 -5.86 10.66
N GLN A 594 16.47 -6.21 11.92
CA GLN A 594 16.34 -5.29 13.05
C GLN A 594 17.65 -5.17 13.85
N PRO A 595 18.75 -4.64 13.28
CA PRO A 595 19.96 -4.38 14.04
C PRO A 595 19.69 -3.58 15.31
N GLU A 596 20.28 -4.06 16.40
CA GLU A 596 20.14 -3.52 17.75
C GLU A 596 20.96 -2.22 17.94
N TRP A 597 20.56 -1.43 18.92
CA TRP A 597 21.28 -0.25 19.35
C TRP A 597 22.67 -0.59 19.93
N THR A 598 23.64 0.27 19.70
CA THR A 598 24.96 0.19 20.33
C THR A 598 25.39 1.54 20.91
N SER A 599 26.23 1.52 21.94
CA SER A 599 26.77 2.73 22.57
C SER A 599 27.63 3.59 21.63
N GLU A 600 28.03 3.09 20.47
CA GLU A 600 28.75 3.87 19.45
C GLU A 600 27.91 5.04 18.94
N ARG A 601 26.58 4.99 19.05
CA ARG A 601 25.69 6.11 18.68
C ARG A 601 25.90 7.35 19.56
N LEU A 602 26.44 7.19 20.77
CA LEU A 602 26.65 8.30 21.71
C LEU A 602 27.66 9.34 21.21
N GLN A 603 28.53 8.99 20.26
CA GLN A 603 29.46 9.95 19.65
C GLN A 603 28.77 11.02 18.78
N TYR A 604 27.48 10.83 18.44
CA TYR A 604 26.69 11.74 17.61
C TYR A 604 25.74 12.63 18.41
N ALA A 605 25.94 12.71 19.73
CA ALA A 605 25.23 13.66 20.60
C ALA A 605 25.35 15.07 20.02
#